data_AF-A0A504J5N3-F1
#
_entry.id   AF-A0A504J5N3-F1
#
_cell.length_a   1.000
_cell.length_b   1.000
_cell.length_c   1.000
_cell.angle_alpha   90.00
_cell.angle_beta   90.00
_cell.angle_gamma   90.00
#
_symmetry.space_group_name_H-M   'P 1'
#
loop_
_entity.id
_entity.type
_entity.pdbx_description
1 polymer ?
#
loop_
_entity_poly.entity_id
_entity_poly.type
_entity_poly.pdbx_seq_one_letter_code
_entity_poly.pdbx_strand_id
1 'polypeptide(L)'
;MKLNIHKFYIVFKAFSYSNRKSVFNDNSLSIKDLRNKFVRGLDPDMIEGIYPTKVAARKAAEKQYKKLPDNIRKKTKTTKKISKGYALFSDAVMAKDKYRVTTPPKEIYPTRKAAQKAVDRIRKRTGRNPGIKIMTYDSAKR
;
A
#
# COMPACT_ATOMS: atom_id res chain seq x y z
N MET A 1 -25.55 25.59 4.74
CA MET A 1 -24.13 25.15 4.65
C MET A 1 -23.28 26.38 4.32
N LYS A 2 -22.30 26.76 5.16
CA LYS A 2 -21.54 28.03 4.99
C LYS A 2 -20.44 27.83 3.96
N LEU A 3 -20.52 28.54 2.83
CA LEU A 3 -19.54 28.47 1.74
C LEU A 3 -18.31 29.30 2.13
N ASN A 4 -17.11 28.72 2.09
CA ASN A 4 -15.88 29.44 2.37
C ASN A 4 -15.18 29.77 1.04
N ILE A 5 -15.31 31.02 0.60
CA ILE A 5 -14.80 31.51 -0.69
C ILE A 5 -13.26 31.58 -0.69
N HIS A 6 -12.60 31.45 0.46
CA HIS A 6 -11.14 31.50 0.56
C HIS A 6 -10.47 30.12 0.50
N LYS A 7 -11.25 29.03 0.43
CA LYS A 7 -10.73 27.66 0.42
C LYS A 7 -11.25 26.88 -0.77
N PHE A 8 -10.32 26.44 -1.61
CA PHE A 8 -10.60 25.64 -2.78
C PHE A 8 -9.93 24.28 -2.69
N TYR A 9 -10.57 23.30 -3.31
CA TYR A 9 -10.13 21.92 -3.37
C TYR A 9 -10.06 21.50 -4.83
N ILE A 10 -8.88 21.07 -5.29
CA ILE A 10 -8.68 20.62 -6.67
C ILE A 10 -8.87 19.11 -6.71
N VAL A 11 -9.69 18.64 -7.64
CA VAL A 11 -9.78 17.23 -8.02
C VAL A 11 -9.09 17.07 -9.36
N PHE A 12 -8.09 16.19 -9.41
CA PHE A 12 -7.36 15.86 -10.62
C PHE A 12 -8.01 14.67 -11.32
N LYS A 13 -7.90 14.63 -12.65
CA LYS A 13 -8.32 13.49 -13.45
C LYS A 13 -7.59 12.23 -13.00
N ALA A 14 -8.34 11.15 -12.86
CA ALA A 14 -7.79 9.86 -12.52
C ALA A 14 -7.20 9.18 -13.77
N PHE A 15 -5.89 8.93 -13.75
CA PHE A 15 -5.18 8.16 -14.77
C PHE A 15 -4.99 6.70 -14.35
N SER A 16 -4.59 5.84 -15.30
CA SER A 16 -4.39 4.40 -15.09
C SER A 16 -3.37 4.05 -14.01
N TYR A 17 -2.51 4.99 -13.61
CA TYR A 17 -1.49 4.85 -12.57
C TYR A 17 -1.77 5.74 -11.34
N SER A 18 -2.91 6.45 -11.30
CA SER A 18 -3.24 7.36 -10.20
C SER A 18 -3.64 6.59 -8.94
N ASN A 19 -3.04 6.97 -7.81
CA ASN A 19 -3.51 6.56 -6.49
C ASN A 19 -4.63 7.49 -6.01
N ARG A 20 -5.43 7.07 -5.02
CA ARG A 20 -6.51 7.90 -4.45
C ARG A 20 -6.01 9.28 -3.99
N LYS A 21 -4.79 9.35 -3.45
CA LYS A 21 -4.13 10.61 -3.04
C LYS A 21 -3.69 11.50 -4.21
N SER A 22 -3.50 10.92 -5.39
CA SER A 22 -3.16 11.65 -6.63
C SER A 22 -4.38 12.33 -7.23
N VAL A 23 -5.56 11.69 -7.13
CA VAL A 23 -6.83 12.23 -7.62
C VAL A 23 -7.34 13.36 -6.73
N PHE A 24 -7.21 13.22 -5.41
CA PHE A 24 -7.64 14.23 -4.47
C PHE A 24 -6.78 14.22 -3.21
N ASN A 25 -6.36 15.42 -2.81
CA ASN A 25 -5.69 15.69 -1.56
C ASN A 25 -6.63 16.59 -0.72
N ASP A 26 -6.79 16.24 0.55
CA ASP A 26 -7.59 16.97 1.54
C ASP A 26 -7.06 18.41 1.85
N ASN A 27 -5.95 18.81 1.23
CA ASN A 27 -5.37 20.14 1.36
C ASN A 27 -6.23 21.20 0.68
N SER A 28 -6.72 22.17 1.46
CA SER A 28 -7.33 23.38 0.93
C SER A 28 -6.27 24.33 0.37
N LEU A 29 -6.57 24.96 -0.76
CA LEU A 29 -5.73 25.97 -1.39
C LEU A 29 -6.43 27.32 -1.35
N SER A 30 -5.65 28.38 -1.18
CA SER A 30 -6.13 29.74 -1.43
C SER A 30 -6.11 30.06 -2.93
N ILE A 31 -6.76 31.16 -3.34
CA ILE A 31 -6.70 31.67 -4.73
C ILE A 31 -5.25 31.98 -5.13
N LYS A 32 -4.44 32.51 -4.20
CA LYS A 32 -3.03 32.81 -4.45
C LYS A 32 -2.23 31.54 -4.71
N ASP A 33 -2.47 30.49 -3.92
CA ASP A 33 -1.80 29.19 -4.11
C ASP A 33 -2.21 28.52 -5.42
N LEU A 34 -3.50 28.61 -5.75
CA LEU A 34 -4.04 28.09 -7.00
C LEU A 34 -3.37 28.80 -8.20
N ARG A 35 -3.32 30.13 -8.20
CA ARG A 35 -2.61 30.92 -9.22
C ARG A 35 -1.15 30.52 -9.34
N ASN A 36 -0.45 30.39 -8.21
CA ASN A 36 0.95 29.99 -8.20
C ASN A 36 1.17 28.59 -8.79
N LYS A 37 0.23 27.66 -8.59
CA LYS A 37 0.31 26.32 -9.21
C LYS A 37 0.17 26.38 -10.72
N PHE A 38 -0.79 27.16 -11.23
CA PHE A 38 -0.93 27.35 -12.68
C PHE A 38 0.29 28.01 -13.30
N VAL A 39 0.84 29.06 -12.66
CA VAL A 39 2.07 29.72 -13.13
C VAL A 39 3.26 28.77 -13.12
N ARG A 40 3.31 27.82 -12.18
CA ARG A 40 4.36 26.79 -12.09
C ARG A 40 4.14 25.59 -13.04
N GLY A 41 3.20 25.68 -13.98
CA GLY A 41 2.98 24.66 -15.00
C GLY A 41 1.96 23.58 -14.61
N LEU A 42 1.03 23.89 -13.69
CA LEU A 42 -0.13 23.01 -13.50
C LEU A 42 -1.01 23.07 -14.76
N ASP A 43 -1.12 21.93 -15.45
CA ASP A 43 -1.93 21.79 -16.64
C ASP A 43 -3.44 21.79 -16.30
N PRO A 44 -4.24 22.74 -16.82
CA PRO A 44 -5.68 22.78 -16.63
C PRO A 44 -6.37 21.50 -17.10
N ASP A 45 -5.84 20.83 -18.13
CA ASP A 45 -6.45 19.62 -18.69
C ASP A 45 -6.36 18.42 -17.74
N MET A 46 -5.45 18.46 -16.77
CA MET A 46 -5.34 17.45 -15.71
C MET A 46 -6.34 17.68 -14.58
N ILE A 47 -7.05 18.81 -14.55
CA ILE A 47 -8.01 19.15 -13.50
C ILE A 47 -9.41 18.68 -13.94
N GLU A 48 -10.06 17.87 -13.11
CA GLU A 48 -11.47 17.52 -13.31
C GLU A 48 -12.38 18.65 -12.83
N GLY A 49 -12.01 19.29 -11.71
CA GLY A 49 -12.78 20.40 -11.17
C GLY A 49 -12.18 21.02 -9.91
N ILE A 50 -12.66 22.22 -9.60
CA ILE A 50 -12.29 22.98 -8.41
C ILE A 50 -13.56 23.20 -7.59
N TYR A 51 -13.51 22.84 -6.31
CA TYR A 51 -14.67 22.84 -5.42
C TYR A 51 -14.44 23.73 -4.19
N PRO A 52 -15.46 24.47 -3.73
CA PRO A 52 -15.36 25.32 -2.54
C PRO A 52 -15.53 24.53 -1.23
N THR A 53 -15.89 23.25 -1.29
CA THR A 53 -16.08 22.41 -0.09
C THR A 53 -15.39 21.06 -0.23
N LYS A 54 -14.80 20.62 0.88
CA LYS A 54 -14.12 19.32 0.98
C LYS A 54 -15.06 18.16 0.66
N VAL A 55 -16.31 18.24 1.13
CA VAL A 55 -17.32 17.18 0.93
C VAL A 55 -17.65 17.01 -0.55
N ALA A 56 -17.86 18.12 -1.27
CA ALA A 56 -18.12 18.08 -2.72
C ALA A 56 -16.92 17.52 -3.49
N ALA A 57 -15.71 18.01 -3.19
CA ALA A 57 -14.48 17.53 -3.82
C ALA A 57 -14.27 16.03 -3.61
N ARG A 58 -14.46 15.55 -2.37
CA ARG A 58 -14.32 14.13 -2.05
C ARG A 58 -15.34 13.26 -2.78
N LYS A 59 -16.60 13.71 -2.88
CA LYS A 59 -17.65 12.98 -3.62
C LYS A 59 -17.31 12.88 -5.11
N ALA A 60 -16.80 13.96 -5.71
CA ALA A 60 -16.35 13.98 -7.10
C ALA A 60 -15.14 13.05 -7.33
N ALA A 61 -14.14 13.12 -6.46
CA ALA A 61 -12.96 12.26 -6.51
C ALA A 61 -13.31 10.77 -6.36
N GLU A 62 -14.24 10.43 -5.47
CA GLU A 62 -14.73 9.06 -5.32
C GLU A 62 -15.50 8.58 -6.56
N LYS A 63 -16.29 9.46 -7.20
CA LYS A 63 -16.95 9.14 -8.48
C LYS A 63 -15.93 8.84 -9.57
N GLN A 64 -14.85 9.62 -9.66
CA GLN A 64 -13.76 9.34 -10.61
C GLN A 64 -13.04 8.03 -10.30
N TYR A 65 -12.71 7.78 -9.02
CA TYR A 65 -12.04 6.55 -8.61
C TYR A 65 -12.90 5.30 -8.89
N LYS A 66 -14.23 5.43 -8.78
CA LYS A 66 -15.20 4.39 -9.16
C LYS A 66 -15.34 4.16 -10.68
N LYS A 67 -14.76 5.00 -11.52
CA LYS A 67 -14.66 4.74 -12.97
C LYS A 67 -13.40 3.97 -13.34
N LEU A 68 -12.38 3.96 -12.48
CA LEU A 68 -11.13 3.25 -12.75
C LEU A 68 -11.31 1.72 -12.70
N PRO A 69 -10.57 0.95 -13.51
CA PRO A 69 -10.54 -0.51 -13.44
C PRO A 69 -10.14 -1.04 -12.04
N ASP A 70 -10.73 -2.17 -11.63
CA ASP A 70 -10.52 -2.77 -10.30
C ASP A 70 -9.06 -3.17 -10.03
N ASN A 71 -8.30 -3.43 -11.09
CA ASN A 71 -6.87 -3.79 -11.02
C ASN A 71 -6.02 -2.67 -10.42
N ILE A 72 -6.44 -1.41 -10.63
CA ILE A 72 -5.79 -0.21 -10.09
C ILE A 72 -6.22 0.00 -8.63
N ARG A 73 -7.50 -0.25 -8.32
CA ARG A 73 -8.04 -0.07 -6.96
C ARG A 73 -7.38 -0.98 -5.91
N LYS A 74 -6.93 -2.16 -6.33
CA LYS A 74 -6.36 -3.19 -5.45
C LYS A 74 -4.87 -2.98 -5.10
N LYS A 75 -4.14 -2.12 -5.82
CA LYS A 75 -2.69 -1.89 -5.60
C LYS A 75 -2.35 -1.20 -4.27
N THR A 76 -3.34 -0.64 -3.56
CA THR A 76 -3.16 0.06 -2.28
C THR A 76 -3.14 -0.82 -1.03
N LYS A 77 -3.17 -2.16 -1.14
CA LYS A 77 -2.90 -3.01 0.03
C LYS A 77 -1.41 -2.99 0.33
N THR A 78 -0.94 -1.97 1.05
CA THR A 78 0.33 -2.04 1.77
C THR A 78 0.28 -3.27 2.67
N THR A 79 0.99 -4.32 2.29
CA THR A 79 1.25 -5.46 3.16
C THR A 79 2.05 -4.93 4.34
N LYS A 80 1.37 -4.68 5.46
CA LYS A 80 2.00 -4.26 6.72
C LYS A 80 3.11 -5.27 7.01
N LYS A 81 4.37 -4.84 7.02
CA LYS A 81 5.50 -5.70 7.36
C LYS A 81 5.26 -6.18 8.79
N ILE A 82 4.97 -7.47 8.94
CA ILE A 82 4.73 -8.08 10.24
C ILE A 82 6.09 -8.21 10.92
N SER A 83 6.30 -7.46 12.00
CA SER A 83 7.56 -7.47 12.77
C SER A 83 7.67 -8.67 13.71
N LYS A 84 6.53 -9.24 14.14
CA LYS A 84 6.46 -10.36 15.08
C LYS A 84 5.53 -11.45 14.58
N GLY A 85 5.96 -12.70 14.66
CA GLY A 85 5.13 -13.83 14.26
C GLY A 85 5.90 -15.14 14.30
N TYR A 86 5.58 -16.01 13.35
CA TYR A 86 6.17 -17.33 13.21
C TYR A 86 6.97 -17.36 11.92
N ALA A 87 8.23 -17.79 11.99
CA ALA A 87 9.09 -18.00 10.84
C ALA A 87 9.35 -19.49 10.65
N LEU A 88 9.57 -19.87 9.39
CA LEU A 88 9.96 -21.21 9.02
C LEU A 88 11.48 -21.28 8.96
N PHE A 89 12.05 -22.19 9.75
CA PHE A 89 13.48 -22.49 9.74
C PHE A 89 13.63 -23.94 9.29
N SER A 90 14.29 -24.16 8.16
CA SER A 90 14.66 -25.51 7.74
C SER A 90 16.04 -25.86 8.30
N ASP A 91 16.21 -27.06 8.85
CA ASP A 91 17.56 -27.64 9.03
C ASP A 91 18.25 -27.83 7.65
N ALA A 92 17.45 -27.86 6.57
CA ALA A 92 17.87 -27.68 5.19
C ALA A 92 18.09 -26.19 4.87
N VAL A 93 19.02 -25.55 5.55
CA VAL A 93 19.62 -24.32 5.04
C VAL A 93 20.41 -24.73 3.79
N MET A 94 20.23 -24.04 2.65
CA MET A 94 21.10 -24.27 1.48
C MET A 94 22.56 -24.14 1.97
N ALA A 95 23.47 -24.99 1.53
CA ALA A 95 24.84 -25.04 2.08
C ALA A 95 25.52 -23.66 2.18
N LYS A 96 25.20 -22.74 1.25
CA LYS A 96 25.67 -21.35 1.24
C LYS A 96 25.22 -20.48 2.44
N ASP A 97 24.11 -20.84 3.07
CA ASP A 97 23.46 -20.09 4.14
C ASP A 97 23.64 -20.77 5.53
N LYS A 98 24.21 -21.99 5.58
CA LYS A 98 24.37 -22.82 6.81
C LYS A 98 25.17 -22.12 7.91
N TYR A 99 25.95 -21.09 7.58
CA TYR A 99 26.79 -20.33 8.51
C TYR A 99 26.27 -18.92 8.82
N ARG A 100 25.07 -18.53 8.36
CA ARG A 100 24.49 -17.21 8.67
C ARG A 100 23.17 -17.33 9.42
N VAL A 101 23.29 -17.65 10.71
CA VAL A 101 22.25 -17.47 11.76
C VAL A 101 21.76 -16.00 11.81
N THR A 102 22.44 -15.09 11.12
CA THR A 102 22.14 -13.66 10.97
C THR A 102 21.16 -13.32 9.84
N THR A 103 20.83 -14.24 8.92
CA THR A 103 19.92 -13.90 7.81
C THR A 103 18.48 -13.84 8.33
N PRO A 104 17.74 -12.73 8.15
CA PRO A 104 16.34 -12.65 8.56
C PRO A 104 15.49 -13.64 7.74
N PRO A 105 14.43 -14.22 8.34
CA PRO A 105 13.54 -15.12 7.63
C PRO A 105 12.85 -14.40 6.47
N LYS A 106 12.69 -15.09 5.34
CA LYS A 106 12.08 -14.53 4.12
C LYS A 106 10.62 -14.10 4.32
N GLU A 107 9.88 -14.83 5.16
CA GLU A 107 8.49 -14.55 5.46
C GLU A 107 8.20 -14.75 6.95
N ILE A 108 7.37 -13.87 7.52
CA ILE A 108 6.88 -13.95 8.90
C ILE A 108 5.36 -14.12 8.84
N TYR A 109 4.88 -15.21 9.42
CA TYR A 109 3.46 -15.54 9.46
C TYR A 109 2.83 -15.03 10.76
N PRO A 110 1.63 -14.42 10.71
CA PRO A 110 0.99 -13.87 11.91
C PRO A 110 0.54 -14.95 12.90
N THR A 111 0.22 -16.15 12.42
CA THR A 111 -0.27 -17.26 13.25
C THR A 111 0.47 -18.56 12.95
N ARG A 112 0.57 -19.44 13.96
CA ARG A 112 1.16 -20.77 13.80
C ARG A 112 0.44 -21.62 12.75
N LYS A 113 -0.89 -21.51 12.66
CA LYS A 113 -1.71 -22.19 11.63
C LYS A 113 -1.34 -21.73 10.21
N ALA A 114 -1.07 -20.44 10.01
CA ALA A 114 -0.64 -19.93 8.71
C ALA A 114 0.75 -20.44 8.32
N ALA A 115 1.68 -20.49 9.29
CA ALA A 115 3.00 -21.09 9.10
C ALA A 115 2.90 -22.59 8.75
N GLN A 116 2.04 -23.34 9.44
CA GLN A 116 1.83 -24.77 9.14
C GLN A 116 1.30 -24.99 7.72
N LYS A 117 0.31 -24.21 7.28
CA LYS A 117 -0.19 -24.26 5.89
C LYS A 117 0.90 -23.95 4.86
N ALA A 118 1.88 -23.10 5.20
CA ALA A 118 3.02 -22.85 4.32
C ALA A 118 3.97 -24.04 4.27
N VAL A 119 4.26 -24.69 5.40
CA VAL A 119 5.02 -25.95 5.44
C VAL A 119 4.35 -27.03 4.59
N ASP A 120 3.04 -27.21 4.73
CA ASP A 120 2.30 -28.22 3.99
C ASP A 120 2.30 -27.95 2.48
N ARG A 121 2.25 -26.67 2.07
CA ARG A 121 2.44 -26.28 0.66
C ARG A 121 3.85 -26.60 0.16
N ILE A 122 4.88 -26.34 0.96
CA ILE A 122 6.27 -26.67 0.60
C ILE A 122 6.43 -28.18 0.43
N ARG A 123 5.89 -28.98 1.35
CA ARG A 123 5.87 -30.45 1.29
C ARG A 123 5.20 -30.96 0.02
N LYS A 124 3.99 -30.45 -0.30
CA LYS A 124 3.27 -30.80 -1.52
C LYS A 124 4.05 -30.46 -2.79
N ARG A 125 4.74 -29.31 -2.82
CA ARG A 125 5.51 -28.86 -4.00
C ARG A 125 6.81 -29.63 -4.20
N THR A 126 7.52 -29.94 -3.12
CA THR A 126 8.84 -30.59 -3.21
C THR A 126 8.79 -32.11 -3.18
N GLY A 127 7.66 -32.71 -2.79
CA GLY A 127 7.53 -34.17 -2.66
C GLY A 127 8.43 -34.77 -1.57
N ARG A 128 9.10 -33.92 -0.76
CA ARG A 128 10.01 -34.30 0.32
C ARG A 128 9.44 -33.82 1.64
N ASN A 129 9.88 -34.42 2.74
CA ASN A 129 9.59 -33.94 4.10
C ASN A 129 10.81 -33.19 4.66
N PRO A 130 11.06 -31.94 4.24
CA PRO A 130 12.13 -31.14 4.83
C PRO A 130 11.86 -30.94 6.31
N GLY A 131 12.89 -31.07 7.15
CA GLY A 131 12.84 -30.77 8.59
C GLY A 131 12.65 -29.27 8.83
N ILE A 132 11.43 -28.77 8.55
CA ILE A 132 11.05 -27.37 8.75
C ILE A 132 10.48 -27.23 10.16
N LYS A 133 11.20 -26.50 11.01
CA LYS A 133 10.77 -26.07 12.33
C LYS A 133 10.07 -24.71 12.22
N ILE A 134 8.98 -24.56 12.96
CA ILE A 134 8.25 -23.30 13.08
C ILE A 134 8.65 -22.68 14.41
N MET A 135 9.29 -21.51 14.39
CA MET A 135 9.70 -20.80 15.61
C MET A 135 9.09 -19.41 15.66
N THR A 136 8.95 -18.86 16.86
CA THR A 136 8.59 -17.47 17.05
C THR A 136 9.75 -16.58 16.61
N TYR A 137 9.43 -15.50 15.92
CA TYR A 137 10.39 -14.53 15.42
C TYR A 137 9.91 -13.13 15.73
N ASP A 138 10.80 -12.32 16.31
CA ASP A 138 10.59 -10.92 16.62
C ASP A 138 11.75 -10.13 16.02
N SER A 139 11.49 -9.35 14.98
CA SER A 139 12.52 -8.59 14.27
C SER A 139 13.14 -7.48 15.12
N ALA A 140 12.50 -7.09 16.24
CA ALA A 140 12.98 -6.03 17.13
C ALA A 140 13.93 -6.55 18.23
N LYS A 141 14.06 -7.87 18.39
CA LYS A 141 14.91 -8.51 19.42
C LYS A 141 16.24 -9.03 18.88
N ARG A 142 16.60 -8.66 17.65
CA ARG A 142 17.88 -8.96 16.99
C ARG A 142 18.75 -7.71 17.01
#